data_AF-A0A5E4RPI2-F1
#
_entry.id   AF-A0A5E4RPI2-F1
#
_cell.length_a   1.000
_cell.length_b   1.000
_cell.length_c   1.000
_cell.angle_alpha   90.00
_cell.angle_beta   90.00
_cell.angle_gamma   90.00
#
_symmetry.space_group_name_H-M   'P 1'
#
loop_
_entity.id
_entity.type
_entity.pdbx_description
1 polymer ?
#
loop_
_entity_poly.entity_id
_entity_poly.type
_entity_poly.pdbx_seq_one_letter_code
_entity_poly.pdbx_strand_id
1 'polypeptide(L)'
;MATHDTLHPLRPFLKNWVWEHGRIGTRYLDCVDGEIKFDEGKKSHFAAEDYVYVPLGENAVDDPSVDGPAIQEAGLARFLKAAQLGKPEEAGSVAEVQRAVADCLELGLFSAYQGAAREALARYAQEPMFEDEIRAAVVDDIRRVYVGMRAQLALYDFSVLYGLPAPLLIGDAPFIDWRALPSPALPLVSLPLGPHSLLVGTPSGRKSRIGPVVWKAAAAMGPLKDHNRHIAEQARLWLVATTDDQLVAVQSRFAVAQNGKAADAKP
;
A
#
# COMPACT_ATOMS: atom_id res chain seq x y z
N MET A 1 5.91 -28.31 5.66
CA MET A 1 4.58 -27.75 5.35
C MET A 1 4.64 -27.25 3.92
N ALA A 2 3.69 -27.63 3.06
CA ALA A 2 3.60 -27.05 1.73
C ALA A 2 3.30 -25.56 1.93
N THR A 3 4.28 -24.71 1.69
CA THR A 3 4.08 -23.26 1.56
C THR A 3 3.11 -23.10 0.41
N HIS A 4 1.83 -22.89 0.73
CA HIS A 4 0.89 -22.39 -0.26
C HIS A 4 1.52 -21.14 -0.86
N ASP A 5 1.47 -20.99 -2.18
CA ASP A 5 1.93 -19.81 -2.93
C ASP A 5 1.03 -18.63 -2.51
N THR A 6 1.24 -18.13 -1.28
CA THR A 6 0.43 -17.12 -0.63
C THR A 6 0.60 -15.84 -1.42
N LEU A 7 -0.47 -15.43 -2.08
CA LEU A 7 -0.43 -14.29 -2.98
C LEU A 7 -0.33 -13.01 -2.16
N HIS A 8 0.55 -12.11 -2.61
CA HIS A 8 0.77 -10.84 -1.95
C HIS A 8 -0.55 -10.05 -1.73
N PRO A 9 -0.82 -9.51 -0.53
CA PRO A 9 -2.09 -8.83 -0.23
C PRO A 9 -2.37 -7.58 -1.08
N LEU A 10 -1.34 -6.86 -1.56
CA LEU A 10 -1.53 -5.74 -2.51
C LEU A 10 -1.58 -6.18 -3.98
N ARG A 11 -1.57 -7.49 -4.28
CA ARG A 11 -1.68 -7.99 -5.65
C ARG A 11 -2.85 -7.40 -6.44
N PRO A 12 -4.05 -7.16 -5.86
CA PRO A 12 -5.13 -6.49 -6.60
C PRO A 12 -4.71 -5.14 -7.19
N PHE A 13 -3.92 -4.34 -6.46
CA PHE A 13 -3.39 -3.05 -6.94
C PHE A 13 -2.24 -3.24 -7.92
N LEU A 14 -1.27 -4.13 -7.61
CA LEU A 14 -0.07 -4.33 -8.43
C LEU A 14 -0.38 -4.78 -9.87
N LYS A 15 -1.53 -5.43 -10.09
CA LYS A 15 -2.02 -5.75 -11.44
C LYS A 15 -2.14 -4.53 -12.36
N ASN A 16 -2.34 -3.34 -11.81
CA ASN A 16 -2.42 -2.08 -12.59
C ASN A 16 -1.05 -1.51 -12.99
N TRP A 17 0.06 -2.05 -12.47
CA TRP A 17 1.43 -1.67 -12.85
C TRP A 17 2.13 -2.74 -13.69
N VAL A 18 1.42 -3.79 -14.11
CA VAL A 18 1.99 -4.82 -14.99
C VAL A 18 2.30 -4.20 -16.35
N TRP A 19 3.55 -4.38 -16.78
CA TRP A 19 4.02 -4.00 -18.10
C TRP A 19 3.77 -5.14 -19.10
N GLU A 20 3.18 -4.82 -20.24
CA GLU A 20 2.84 -5.80 -21.30
C GLU A 20 3.41 -5.35 -22.67
N HIS A 21 4.73 -5.21 -22.78
CA HIS A 21 5.42 -4.85 -24.03
C HIS A 21 6.52 -5.86 -24.36
N GLY A 22 6.17 -6.95 -25.05
CA GLY A 22 7.08 -8.03 -25.41
C GLY A 22 7.42 -9.00 -24.27
N ARG A 23 7.41 -8.52 -23.02
CA ARG A 23 7.42 -9.31 -21.79
C ARG A 23 6.27 -8.86 -20.89
N ILE A 24 5.68 -9.81 -20.16
CA ILE A 24 4.65 -9.55 -19.16
C ILE A 24 5.32 -9.63 -17.79
N GLY A 25 5.27 -8.55 -17.02
CA GLY A 25 5.89 -8.53 -15.70
C GLY A 25 5.81 -7.17 -15.03
N THR A 26 6.36 -7.09 -13.83
CA THR A 26 6.40 -5.85 -13.05
C THR A 26 7.85 -5.43 -12.86
N ARG A 27 8.16 -4.18 -13.22
CA ARG A 27 9.42 -3.54 -12.84
C ARG A 27 9.34 -3.04 -11.42
N TYR A 28 10.38 -3.28 -10.65
CA TYR A 28 10.45 -2.79 -9.30
C TYR A 28 11.89 -2.41 -8.93
N LEU A 29 12.02 -1.44 -8.05
CA LEU A 29 13.24 -1.15 -7.32
C LEU A 29 13.19 -1.97 -6.03
N ASP A 30 14.20 -2.78 -5.81
CA ASP A 30 14.44 -3.46 -4.54
C ASP A 30 15.03 -2.45 -3.56
N CYS A 31 14.33 -2.20 -2.46
CA CYS A 31 14.73 -1.18 -1.49
C CYS A 31 15.90 -1.65 -0.59
N VAL A 32 16.24 -2.94 -0.60
CA VAL A 32 17.33 -3.51 0.22
C VAL A 32 18.69 -3.21 -0.39
N ASP A 33 18.84 -3.42 -1.70
CA ASP A 33 20.11 -3.23 -2.41
C ASP A 33 20.08 -2.01 -3.37
N GLY A 34 18.90 -1.46 -3.64
CA GLY A 34 18.71 -0.36 -4.56
C GLY A 34 18.78 -0.76 -6.03
N GLU A 35 18.68 -2.05 -6.36
CA GLU A 35 18.70 -2.52 -7.75
C GLU A 35 17.31 -2.48 -8.39
N ILE A 36 17.26 -2.10 -9.66
CA ILE A 36 16.03 -2.18 -10.47
C ILE A 36 15.97 -3.56 -11.10
N LYS A 37 14.91 -4.30 -10.78
CA LYS A 37 14.69 -5.70 -11.15
C LYS A 37 13.36 -5.84 -11.92
N PHE A 38 13.18 -7.00 -12.55
CA PHE A 38 11.97 -7.33 -13.29
C PHE A 38 11.43 -8.68 -12.82
N ASP A 39 10.21 -8.68 -12.30
CA ASP A 39 9.49 -9.90 -11.94
C ASP A 39 8.59 -10.34 -13.11
N GLU A 40 8.80 -11.55 -13.62
CA GLU A 40 8.04 -12.06 -14.75
C GLU A 40 6.64 -12.55 -14.33
N GLY A 41 5.63 -12.20 -15.12
CA GLY A 41 4.25 -12.62 -14.93
C GLY A 41 3.40 -11.63 -14.12
N LYS A 42 2.26 -12.10 -13.61
CA LYS A 42 1.22 -11.27 -12.96
C LYS A 42 1.00 -11.64 -11.49
N LYS A 43 1.95 -12.38 -10.92
CA LYS A 43 1.87 -12.92 -9.56
C LYS A 43 2.52 -12.02 -8.52
N SER A 44 3.42 -11.12 -8.94
CA SER A 44 4.14 -10.20 -8.05
C SER A 44 4.96 -10.94 -6.99
N HIS A 45 5.76 -11.92 -7.43
CA HIS A 45 6.60 -12.75 -6.55
C HIS A 45 7.66 -11.92 -5.80
N PHE A 46 8.10 -10.81 -6.37
CA PHE A 46 9.01 -9.88 -5.70
C PHE A 46 8.45 -9.29 -4.39
N ALA A 47 7.12 -9.32 -4.21
CA ALA A 47 6.45 -8.81 -3.03
C ALA A 47 6.04 -9.93 -2.05
N ALA A 48 6.56 -11.15 -2.22
CA ALA A 48 6.24 -12.27 -1.32
C ALA A 48 6.98 -12.11 0.02
N GLU A 49 6.32 -11.46 0.98
CA GLU A 49 6.78 -11.27 2.35
C GLU A 49 5.88 -12.02 3.34
N ASP A 50 6.43 -12.32 4.52
CA ASP A 50 5.62 -12.81 5.64
C ASP A 50 4.89 -11.62 6.29
N TYR A 51 3.56 -11.69 6.28
CA TYR A 51 2.70 -10.66 6.84
C TYR A 51 2.16 -11.06 8.21
N VAL A 52 2.03 -10.08 9.09
CA VAL A 52 1.28 -10.24 10.35
C VAL A 52 -0.11 -9.68 10.13
N TYR A 53 -1.13 -10.53 10.22
CA TYR A 53 -2.51 -10.05 10.23
C TYR A 53 -2.97 -9.73 11.65
N VAL A 54 -3.35 -8.47 11.86
CA VAL A 54 -3.97 -7.97 13.08
C VAL A 54 -5.39 -7.51 12.76
N PRO A 55 -6.43 -8.12 13.35
CA PRO A 55 -7.81 -7.72 13.11
C PRO A 55 -8.14 -6.42 13.87
N LEU A 56 -8.53 -5.38 13.12
CA LEU A 56 -8.77 -4.02 13.65
C LEU A 56 -10.25 -3.74 13.99
N GLY A 57 -11.12 -4.76 13.95
CA GLY A 57 -12.52 -4.63 14.32
C GLY A 57 -12.73 -4.42 15.82
N GLU A 58 -13.78 -3.67 16.16
CA GLU A 58 -14.27 -3.59 17.53
C GLU A 58 -14.65 -5.01 18.00
N ASN A 59 -14.09 -5.46 19.13
CA ASN A 59 -14.23 -6.82 19.64
C ASN A 59 -13.78 -7.94 18.68
N ALA A 60 -12.95 -7.63 17.68
CA ALA A 60 -12.40 -8.67 16.82
C ALA A 60 -11.48 -9.59 17.62
N VAL A 61 -11.65 -10.89 17.40
CA VAL A 61 -10.84 -11.97 17.96
C VAL A 61 -9.61 -12.15 17.06
N ASP A 62 -8.43 -12.26 17.67
CA ASP A 62 -7.24 -12.67 16.95
C ASP A 62 -7.30 -14.18 16.68
N ASP A 63 -7.35 -14.55 15.40
CA ASP A 63 -7.30 -15.94 14.94
C ASP A 63 -6.02 -16.12 14.12
N PRO A 64 -5.01 -16.85 14.66
CA PRO A 64 -3.75 -17.08 13.97
C PRO A 64 -3.87 -17.84 12.64
N SER A 65 -5.01 -18.46 12.33
CA SER A 65 -5.25 -19.14 11.06
C SER A 65 -5.69 -18.22 9.92
N VAL A 66 -5.95 -16.94 10.22
CA VAL A 66 -6.37 -15.94 9.24
C VAL A 66 -5.18 -15.06 8.85
N ASP A 67 -4.78 -15.12 7.58
CA ASP A 67 -3.56 -14.47 7.09
C ASP A 67 -3.78 -13.05 6.53
N GLY A 68 -5.02 -12.56 6.50
CA GLY A 68 -5.31 -11.23 5.94
C GLY A 68 -6.77 -10.80 6.03
N PRO A 69 -7.06 -9.54 5.64
CA PRO A 69 -8.42 -9.02 5.66
C PRO A 69 -9.31 -9.71 4.61
N ALA A 70 -10.58 -9.91 4.96
CA ALA A 70 -11.57 -10.46 4.03
C ALA A 70 -11.98 -9.39 3.00
N ILE A 71 -11.58 -9.57 1.73
CA ILE A 71 -11.87 -8.67 0.61
C ILE A 71 -12.77 -9.32 -0.45
N GLN A 72 -13.51 -8.52 -1.22
CA GLN A 72 -14.25 -8.98 -2.39
C GLN A 72 -13.42 -8.77 -3.67
N GLU A 73 -12.52 -9.71 -3.97
CA GLU A 73 -11.54 -9.56 -5.06
C GLU A 73 -12.13 -9.14 -6.41
N ALA A 74 -13.24 -9.76 -6.83
CA ALA A 74 -13.86 -9.46 -8.12
C ALA A 74 -14.43 -8.04 -8.18
N GLY A 75 -15.08 -7.59 -7.11
CA GLY A 75 -15.63 -6.24 -6.99
C GLY A 75 -14.51 -5.19 -6.93
N LEU A 76 -13.47 -5.46 -6.13
CA LEU A 76 -12.28 -4.62 -6.05
C LEU A 76 -11.58 -4.52 -7.42
N ALA A 77 -11.35 -5.64 -8.12
CA ALA A 77 -10.71 -5.62 -9.43
C ALA A 77 -11.51 -4.82 -10.47
N ARG A 78 -12.86 -4.92 -10.45
CA ARG A 78 -13.73 -4.11 -11.31
C ARG A 78 -13.58 -2.62 -10.99
N PHE A 79 -13.64 -2.26 -9.71
CA PHE A 79 -13.48 -0.88 -9.24
C PHE A 79 -12.13 -0.27 -9.62
N LEU A 80 -11.03 -1.00 -9.39
CA LEU A 80 -9.68 -0.56 -9.75
C LEU A 80 -9.52 -0.35 -11.25
N LYS A 81 -10.09 -1.24 -12.08
CA LYS A 81 -10.09 -1.10 -13.53
C LYS A 81 -10.89 0.14 -13.98
N ALA A 82 -12.08 0.36 -13.40
CA ALA A 82 -12.90 1.53 -13.67
C ALA A 82 -12.19 2.84 -13.30
N ALA A 83 -11.50 2.87 -12.15
CA ALA A 83 -10.67 4.00 -11.72
C ALA A 83 -9.52 4.27 -12.70
N GLN A 84 -8.80 3.24 -13.11
CA GLN A 84 -7.67 3.38 -14.05
C GLN A 84 -8.12 3.85 -15.43
N LEU A 85 -9.29 3.43 -15.91
CA LEU A 85 -9.83 3.83 -17.21
C LEU A 85 -10.62 5.14 -17.17
N GLY A 86 -10.90 5.70 -15.99
CA GLY A 86 -11.72 6.90 -15.83
C GLY A 86 -13.20 6.68 -16.19
N LYS A 87 -13.72 5.48 -15.93
CA LYS A 87 -15.08 5.05 -16.31
C LYS A 87 -15.92 4.68 -15.09
N PRO A 88 -16.43 5.66 -14.33
CA PRO A 88 -17.20 5.42 -13.10
C PRO A 88 -18.42 4.50 -13.31
N GLU A 89 -19.05 4.55 -14.47
CA GLU A 89 -20.20 3.71 -14.85
C GLU A 89 -19.87 2.21 -14.94
N GLU A 90 -18.60 1.86 -15.17
CA GLU A 90 -18.13 0.46 -15.20
C GLU A 90 -17.78 -0.08 -13.80
N ALA A 91 -17.80 0.75 -12.75
CA ALA A 91 -17.40 0.37 -11.39
C ALA A 91 -18.42 -0.51 -10.66
N GLY A 92 -19.64 -0.63 -11.19
CA GLY A 92 -20.75 -1.37 -10.60
C GLY A 92 -21.74 -0.49 -9.84
N SER A 93 -22.61 -1.13 -9.06
CA SER A 93 -23.59 -0.47 -8.21
C SER A 93 -22.94 0.33 -7.08
N VAL A 94 -23.70 1.25 -6.48
CA VAL A 94 -23.23 2.06 -5.34
C VAL A 94 -22.72 1.19 -4.18
N ALA A 95 -23.40 0.08 -3.88
CA ALA A 95 -22.99 -0.84 -2.83
C ALA A 95 -21.67 -1.57 -3.15
N GLU A 96 -21.47 -2.00 -4.40
CA GLU A 96 -20.21 -2.60 -4.86
C GLU A 96 -19.06 -1.60 -4.78
N VAL A 97 -19.29 -0.34 -5.20
CA VAL A 97 -18.28 0.73 -5.10
C VAL A 97 -17.92 1.02 -3.65
N GLN A 98 -18.90 1.13 -2.75
CA GLN A 98 -18.66 1.34 -1.33
C GLN A 98 -17.89 0.16 -0.70
N ARG A 99 -18.23 -1.07 -1.09
CA ARG A 99 -17.50 -2.26 -0.64
C ARG A 99 -16.06 -2.26 -1.14
N ALA A 100 -15.82 -1.90 -2.40
CA ALA A 100 -14.47 -1.83 -2.95
C ALA A 100 -13.62 -0.74 -2.27
N VAL A 101 -14.22 0.40 -1.90
CA VAL A 101 -13.53 1.41 -1.07
C VAL A 101 -13.20 0.86 0.31
N ALA A 102 -14.11 0.11 0.96
CA ALA A 102 -13.81 -0.54 2.23
C ALA A 102 -12.67 -1.56 2.09
N ASP A 103 -12.67 -2.38 1.03
CA ASP A 103 -11.58 -3.33 0.74
C ASP A 103 -10.25 -2.61 0.52
N CYS A 104 -10.26 -1.45 -0.16
CA CYS A 104 -9.07 -0.61 -0.31
C CYS A 104 -8.52 -0.12 1.03
N LEU A 105 -9.39 0.27 1.96
CA LEU A 105 -8.97 0.72 3.29
C LEU A 105 -8.45 -0.42 4.15
N GLU A 106 -9.08 -1.59 4.11
CA GLU A 106 -8.59 -2.76 4.85
C GLU A 106 -7.20 -3.16 4.35
N LEU A 107 -6.98 -3.25 3.03
CA LEU A 107 -5.65 -3.53 2.46
C LEU A 107 -4.63 -2.41 2.72
N GLY A 108 -5.06 -1.15 2.63
CA GLY A 108 -4.24 0.03 2.90
C GLY A 108 -3.75 0.06 4.35
N LEU A 109 -4.65 -0.14 5.32
CA LEU A 109 -4.28 -0.22 6.74
C LEU A 109 -3.42 -1.46 7.03
N PHE A 110 -3.81 -2.61 6.47
CA PHE A 110 -3.08 -3.86 6.60
C PHE A 110 -1.61 -3.71 6.20
N SER A 111 -1.34 -3.08 5.06
CA SER A 111 0.02 -2.80 4.59
C SER A 111 0.73 -1.71 5.41
N ALA A 112 0.00 -0.66 5.84
CA ALA A 112 0.57 0.47 6.57
C ALA A 112 1.23 0.09 7.90
N TYR A 113 0.68 -0.90 8.62
CA TYR A 113 1.22 -1.27 9.93
C TYR A 113 2.33 -2.34 9.88
N GLN A 114 2.62 -2.94 8.71
CA GLN A 114 3.56 -4.07 8.63
C GLN A 114 4.97 -3.72 9.12
N GLY A 115 5.44 -2.50 8.87
CA GLY A 115 6.72 -2.03 9.42
C GLY A 115 6.74 -2.09 10.94
N ALA A 116 5.74 -1.49 11.59
CA ALA A 116 5.59 -1.51 13.04
C ALA A 116 5.41 -2.94 13.59
N ALA A 117 4.69 -3.80 12.88
CA ALA A 117 4.50 -5.19 13.29
C ALA A 117 5.81 -5.99 13.26
N ARG A 118 6.62 -5.83 12.21
CA ARG A 118 7.96 -6.46 12.12
C ARG A 118 8.91 -5.94 13.18
N GLU A 119 8.90 -4.63 13.44
CA GLU A 119 9.71 -4.04 14.51
C GLU A 119 9.30 -4.55 15.90
N ALA A 120 7.99 -4.66 16.16
CA ALA A 120 7.47 -5.20 17.41
C ALA A 120 7.81 -6.70 17.55
N LEU A 121 7.65 -7.50 16.50
CA LEU A 121 8.08 -8.90 16.48
C LEU A 121 9.55 -9.05 16.82
N ALA A 122 10.42 -8.30 16.14
CA ALA A 122 11.86 -8.36 16.35
C ALA A 122 12.25 -7.97 17.78
N ARG A 123 11.55 -6.99 18.38
CA ARG A 123 11.74 -6.56 19.76
C ARG A 123 11.32 -7.62 20.76
N TYR A 124 10.09 -8.14 20.66
CA TYR A 124 9.56 -9.15 21.60
C TYR A 124 10.26 -10.50 21.48
N ALA A 125 10.79 -10.86 20.31
CA ALA A 125 11.61 -12.06 20.13
C ALA A 125 12.93 -12.04 20.93
N GLN A 126 13.35 -10.89 21.46
CA GLN A 126 14.50 -10.78 22.36
C GLN A 126 14.14 -10.98 23.83
N GLU A 127 12.84 -11.04 24.15
CA GLU A 127 12.33 -11.24 25.51
C GLU A 127 12.09 -12.74 25.78
N PRO A 128 12.11 -13.20 27.04
CA PRO A 128 11.84 -14.59 27.40
C PRO A 128 10.33 -14.88 27.32
N MET A 129 9.75 -14.78 26.13
CA MET A 129 8.34 -14.96 25.82
C MET A 129 8.14 -16.13 24.86
N PHE A 130 7.01 -16.83 24.96
CA PHE A 130 6.59 -17.82 23.98
C PHE A 130 6.03 -17.17 22.71
N GLU A 131 5.94 -17.92 21.60
CA GLU A 131 5.51 -17.39 20.30
C GLU A 131 4.08 -16.81 20.33
N ASP A 132 3.18 -17.41 21.09
CA ASP A 132 1.81 -16.94 21.30
C ASP A 132 1.74 -15.66 22.14
N GLU A 133 2.59 -15.55 23.17
CA GLU A 133 2.75 -14.33 23.97
C GLU A 133 3.31 -13.18 23.12
N ILE A 134 4.33 -13.46 22.29
CA ILE A 134 4.90 -12.49 21.34
C ILE A 134 3.81 -12.02 20.37
N ARG A 135 3.04 -12.94 19.79
CA ARG A 135 1.95 -12.60 18.87
C ARG A 135 0.91 -11.70 19.56
N ALA A 136 0.47 -12.06 20.76
CA ALA A 136 -0.51 -11.29 21.52
C ALA A 136 0.00 -9.86 21.79
N ALA A 137 1.27 -9.71 22.17
CA ALA A 137 1.86 -8.40 22.43
C ALA A 137 1.97 -7.53 21.15
N VAL A 138 2.35 -8.13 20.02
CA VAL A 138 2.35 -7.44 18.71
C VAL A 138 0.94 -6.99 18.32
N VAL A 139 -0.06 -7.87 18.48
CA VAL A 139 -1.46 -7.55 18.20
C VAL A 139 -1.92 -6.36 19.04
N ASP A 140 -1.61 -6.35 20.33
CA ASP A 140 -1.99 -5.26 21.23
C ASP A 140 -1.33 -3.92 20.86
N ASP A 141 -0.04 -3.93 20.49
CA ASP A 141 0.68 -2.73 20.04
C ASP A 141 0.06 -2.14 18.77
N ILE A 142 -0.24 -2.98 17.77
CA ILE A 142 -0.86 -2.54 16.52
C ILE A 142 -2.30 -2.04 16.76
N ARG A 143 -3.11 -2.77 17.55
CA ARG A 143 -4.49 -2.37 17.84
C ARG A 143 -4.57 -1.02 18.54
N ARG A 144 -3.62 -0.73 19.44
CA ARG A 144 -3.54 0.55 20.16
C ARG A 144 -3.46 1.76 19.23
N VAL A 145 -2.80 1.61 18.08
CA VAL A 145 -2.61 2.70 17.11
C VAL A 145 -3.71 2.69 16.05
N TYR A 146 -4.06 1.53 15.50
CA TYR A 146 -4.83 1.45 14.26
C TYR A 146 -6.34 1.23 14.43
N VAL A 147 -6.82 0.76 15.59
CA VAL A 147 -8.28 0.58 15.82
C VAL A 147 -9.02 1.93 15.72
N GLY A 148 -8.50 2.96 16.38
CA GLY A 148 -9.08 4.31 16.34
C GLY A 148 -9.02 4.91 14.93
N MET A 149 -7.91 4.72 14.22
CA MET A 149 -7.76 5.16 12.84
C MET A 149 -8.80 4.50 11.92
N ARG A 150 -8.96 3.17 12.00
CA ARG A 150 -9.96 2.45 11.22
C ARG A 150 -11.38 2.95 11.48
N ALA A 151 -11.74 3.15 12.76
CA ALA A 151 -13.04 3.68 13.13
C ALA A 151 -13.29 5.09 12.57
N GLN A 152 -12.25 5.93 12.56
CA GLN A 152 -12.32 7.27 11.99
C GLN A 152 -12.48 7.25 10.46
N LEU A 153 -11.71 6.41 9.75
CA LEU A 153 -11.77 6.29 8.29
C LEU A 153 -13.13 5.79 7.80
N ALA A 154 -13.84 4.99 8.59
CA ALA A 154 -15.21 4.56 8.25
C ALA A 154 -16.20 5.74 8.14
N LEU A 155 -15.87 6.90 8.71
CA LEU A 155 -16.67 8.12 8.65
C LEU A 155 -16.20 9.09 7.56
N TYR A 156 -15.16 8.76 6.79
CA TYR A 156 -14.63 9.67 5.76
C TYR A 156 -15.50 9.68 4.50
N ASP A 157 -15.52 10.84 3.85
CA ASP A 157 -16.02 10.94 2.48
C ASP A 157 -14.87 10.64 1.52
N PHE A 158 -15.12 9.73 0.59
CA PHE A 158 -14.11 9.24 -0.34
C PHE A 158 -14.37 9.77 -1.75
N SER A 159 -13.28 10.14 -2.42
CA SER A 159 -13.26 10.48 -3.83
C SER A 159 -12.27 9.63 -4.60
N VAL A 160 -12.61 9.22 -5.81
CA VAL A 160 -11.68 8.68 -6.79
C VAL A 160 -11.22 9.80 -7.70
N LEU A 161 -9.93 10.13 -7.64
CA LEU A 161 -9.29 10.98 -8.63
C LEU A 161 -8.77 10.10 -9.75
N TYR A 162 -9.10 10.42 -11.00
CA TYR A 162 -8.65 9.65 -12.17
C TYR A 162 -8.12 10.57 -13.27
N GLY A 163 -7.35 10.01 -14.19
CA GLY A 163 -6.72 10.77 -15.29
C GLY A 163 -5.60 11.70 -14.80
N LEU A 164 -4.91 11.33 -13.71
CA LEU A 164 -3.82 12.12 -13.15
C LEU A 164 -2.72 12.35 -14.19
N PRO A 165 -2.11 13.55 -14.27
CA PRO A 165 -1.17 13.89 -15.34
C PRO A 165 0.19 13.21 -15.20
N ALA A 166 0.54 12.75 -14.00
CA ALA A 166 1.81 12.07 -13.72
C ALA A 166 1.53 10.66 -13.18
N PRO A 167 2.29 9.64 -13.64
CA PRO A 167 2.12 8.28 -13.13
C PRO A 167 2.56 8.17 -11.66
N LEU A 168 1.74 7.48 -10.86
CA LEU A 168 1.99 7.21 -9.45
C LEU A 168 2.95 6.05 -9.25
N LEU A 169 3.77 6.15 -8.20
CA LEU A 169 4.49 5.03 -7.62
C LEU A 169 3.56 4.23 -6.69
N ILE A 170 3.85 2.94 -6.51
CA ILE A 170 3.28 2.11 -5.45
C ILE A 170 4.41 1.36 -4.72
N GLY A 171 4.38 1.34 -3.39
CA GLY A 171 5.38 0.66 -2.56
C GLY A 171 4.75 -0.35 -1.61
N ASP A 172 5.55 -0.92 -0.72
CA ASP A 172 5.13 -1.94 0.25
C ASP A 172 4.13 -1.47 1.31
N ALA A 173 4.09 -0.15 1.57
CA ALA A 173 3.05 0.50 2.36
C ALA A 173 2.46 1.68 1.55
N PRO A 174 1.46 1.45 0.68
CA PRO A 174 0.96 2.48 -0.25
C PRO A 174 -0.05 3.45 0.36
N PHE A 175 -0.59 3.18 1.54
CA PHE A 175 -1.52 4.06 2.24
C PHE A 175 -0.78 5.23 2.88
N ILE A 176 -1.20 6.46 2.59
CA ILE A 176 -0.62 7.67 3.17
C ILE A 176 -1.67 8.35 4.05
N ASP A 177 -1.34 8.49 5.34
CA ASP A 177 -2.03 9.41 6.23
C ASP A 177 -1.32 10.77 6.25
N TRP A 178 -1.84 11.73 5.50
CA TRP A 178 -1.21 13.04 5.35
C TRP A 178 -1.28 13.90 6.60
N ARG A 179 -2.10 13.52 7.57
CA ARG A 179 -2.22 14.19 8.86
C ARG A 179 -1.02 13.92 9.76
N ALA A 180 -0.35 12.79 9.54
CA ALA A 180 0.84 12.37 10.27
C ALA A 180 2.14 12.93 9.67
N LEU A 181 2.07 13.57 8.49
CA LEU A 181 3.26 14.08 7.80
C LEU A 181 3.70 15.46 8.30
N PRO A 182 5.02 15.72 8.37
CA PRO A 182 5.56 17.01 8.76
C PRO A 182 5.32 18.05 7.65
N SER A 183 4.30 18.89 7.85
CA SER A 183 3.98 20.16 7.17
C SER A 183 4.00 20.22 5.61
N PRO A 184 2.90 20.69 4.97
CA PRO A 184 1.61 20.96 5.57
C PRO A 184 0.91 19.63 5.87
N ALA A 185 0.47 19.44 7.12
CA ALA A 185 -0.41 18.33 7.45
C ALA A 185 -1.74 18.57 6.74
N LEU A 186 -2.07 17.72 5.75
CA LEU A 186 -3.33 17.81 5.04
C LEU A 186 -4.37 16.95 5.77
N PRO A 187 -5.61 17.42 5.95
CA PRO A 187 -6.66 16.66 6.60
C PRO A 187 -7.24 15.62 5.62
N LEU A 188 -6.40 14.73 5.09
CA LEU A 188 -6.79 13.71 4.13
C LEU A 188 -5.93 12.46 4.26
N VAL A 189 -6.42 11.38 3.69
CA VAL A 189 -5.64 10.16 3.43
C VAL A 189 -5.67 9.85 1.94
N SER A 190 -4.67 9.13 1.45
CA SER A 190 -4.67 8.68 0.06
C SER A 190 -4.14 7.26 -0.13
N LEU A 191 -4.59 6.62 -1.20
CA LEU A 191 -4.12 5.30 -1.63
C LEU A 191 -4.11 5.23 -3.17
N PRO A 192 -2.99 4.88 -3.82
CA PRO A 192 -2.93 4.68 -5.26
C PRO A 192 -3.82 3.48 -5.68
N LEU A 193 -4.72 3.72 -6.63
CA LEU A 193 -5.59 2.69 -7.21
C LEU A 193 -5.00 2.14 -8.50
N GLY A 194 -4.25 2.96 -9.22
CA GLY A 194 -3.56 2.64 -10.46
C GLY A 194 -2.54 3.74 -10.79
N PRO A 195 -1.72 3.60 -11.83
CA PRO A 195 -0.74 4.62 -12.18
C PRO A 195 -1.32 6.02 -12.37
N HIS A 196 -2.58 6.15 -12.80
CA HIS A 196 -3.20 7.45 -13.03
C HIS A 196 -4.48 7.67 -12.22
N SER A 197 -4.64 6.92 -11.13
CA SER A 197 -5.82 7.03 -10.26
C SER A 197 -5.49 6.87 -8.78
N LEU A 198 -6.19 7.64 -7.95
CA LEU A 198 -5.94 7.76 -6.52
C LEU A 198 -7.28 7.80 -5.75
N LEU A 199 -7.37 7.01 -4.68
CA LEU A 199 -8.43 7.14 -3.70
C LEU A 199 -8.02 8.21 -2.68
N VAL A 200 -8.89 9.17 -2.41
CA VAL A 200 -8.67 10.24 -1.44
C VAL A 200 -9.81 10.24 -0.45
N GLY A 201 -9.50 10.13 0.84
CA GLY A 201 -10.47 10.25 1.92
C GLY A 201 -10.29 11.55 2.68
N THR A 202 -11.38 12.23 2.99
CA THR A 202 -11.37 13.43 3.85
C THR A 202 -12.34 13.27 5.02
N PRO A 203 -12.03 13.85 6.20
CA PRO A 203 -12.98 13.89 7.31
C PRO A 203 -14.34 14.42 6.87
N SER A 204 -15.40 13.74 7.30
CA SER A 204 -16.77 14.16 7.10
C SER A 204 -17.42 14.50 8.44
N GLY A 205 -18.42 15.38 8.42
CA GLY A 205 -19.30 15.62 9.56
C GLY A 205 -20.38 14.54 9.74
N ARG A 206 -20.38 13.50 8.91
CA ARG A 206 -21.41 12.46 8.90
C ARG A 206 -21.28 11.51 10.10
N LYS A 207 -22.42 11.04 10.59
CA LYS A 207 -22.50 9.96 11.60
C LYS A 207 -22.71 8.57 10.98
N SER A 208 -23.02 8.50 9.69
CA SER A 208 -23.22 7.26 8.93
C SER A 208 -21.89 6.72 8.40
N ARG A 209 -21.72 5.39 8.36
CA ARG A 209 -20.58 4.74 7.69
C ARG A 209 -20.78 4.63 6.16
N ILE A 210 -21.98 4.93 5.68
CA ILE A 210 -22.36 4.87 4.27
C ILE A 210 -22.39 6.30 3.73
N GLY A 211 -21.59 6.56 2.69
CA GLY A 211 -21.63 7.82 1.95
C GLY A 211 -21.29 7.61 0.47
N PRO A 212 -21.66 8.56 -0.40
CA PRO A 212 -21.38 8.47 -1.83
C PRO A 212 -19.88 8.57 -2.09
N VAL A 213 -19.38 7.79 -3.06
CA VAL A 213 -18.02 7.93 -3.56
C VAL A 213 -18.06 8.87 -4.76
N VAL A 214 -17.32 9.98 -4.68
CA VAL A 214 -17.31 10.99 -5.74
C VAL A 214 -16.19 10.69 -6.73
N TRP A 215 -16.47 10.73 -8.02
CA TRP A 215 -15.47 10.51 -9.06
C TRP A 215 -15.09 11.84 -9.72
N LYS A 216 -13.81 12.15 -9.80
CA LYS A 216 -13.30 13.42 -10.33
C LYS A 216 -12.14 13.19 -11.29
N ALA A 217 -12.30 13.66 -12.53
CA ALA A 217 -11.17 13.81 -13.42
C ALA A 217 -10.22 14.89 -12.85
N ALA A 218 -8.94 14.58 -12.76
CA ALA A 218 -7.95 15.45 -12.13
C ALA A 218 -6.84 15.82 -13.12
N ALA A 219 -6.93 17.02 -13.69
CA ALA A 219 -5.91 17.54 -14.62
C ALA A 219 -4.59 17.97 -13.93
N ALA A 220 -4.56 18.00 -12.59
CA ALA A 220 -3.40 18.36 -11.80
C ALA A 220 -3.39 17.59 -10.48
N MET A 221 -2.20 17.37 -9.91
CA MET A 221 -2.03 16.73 -8.61
C MET A 221 -2.48 17.64 -7.44
N GLY A 222 -2.44 18.96 -7.61
CA GLY A 222 -2.84 19.91 -6.58
C GLY A 222 -2.09 19.69 -5.25
N PRO A 223 -2.79 19.59 -4.10
CA PRO A 223 -2.17 19.30 -2.80
C PRO A 223 -1.40 17.97 -2.74
N LEU A 224 -1.65 17.04 -3.67
CA LEU A 224 -1.07 15.70 -3.70
C LEU A 224 0.20 15.62 -4.56
N LYS A 225 0.76 16.76 -5.00
CA LYS A 225 1.96 16.82 -5.86
C LYS A 225 3.16 16.04 -5.31
N ASP A 226 3.22 15.89 -4.00
CA ASP A 226 4.31 15.22 -3.29
C ASP A 226 4.01 13.73 -2.99
N HIS A 227 2.91 13.17 -3.53
CA HIS A 227 2.49 11.79 -3.26
C HIS A 227 3.62 10.79 -3.56
N ASN A 228 4.23 10.88 -4.74
CA ASN A 228 5.32 9.97 -5.11
C ASN A 228 6.56 10.13 -4.22
N ARG A 229 6.86 11.36 -3.75
CA ARG A 229 7.95 11.59 -2.80
C ARG A 229 7.68 10.83 -1.50
N HIS A 230 6.47 10.93 -0.95
CA HIS A 230 6.12 10.23 0.28
C HIS A 230 6.06 8.71 0.13
N ILE A 231 5.57 8.19 -1.01
CA ILE A 231 5.67 6.75 -1.33
C ILE A 231 7.14 6.30 -1.30
N ALA A 232 8.04 7.04 -1.95
CA ALA A 232 9.45 6.69 -1.96
C ALA A 232 10.13 6.84 -0.58
N GLU A 233 9.73 7.83 0.22
CA GLU A 233 10.23 8.03 1.58
C GLU A 233 9.81 6.91 2.54
N GLN A 234 8.58 6.41 2.42
CA GLN A 234 8.06 5.39 3.34
C GLN A 234 8.37 3.94 2.91
N ALA A 235 8.66 3.71 1.62
CA ALA A 235 8.99 2.36 1.15
C ALA A 235 10.22 1.79 1.87
N ARG A 236 10.17 0.48 2.14
CA ARG A 236 11.21 -0.28 2.85
C ARG A 236 11.60 -1.55 2.14
N LEU A 237 10.70 -2.14 1.36
CA LEU A 237 10.92 -3.44 0.72
C LEU A 237 11.06 -3.30 -0.79
N TRP A 238 10.09 -2.63 -1.42
CA TRP A 238 10.09 -2.45 -2.86
C TRP A 238 9.32 -1.21 -3.29
N LEU A 239 9.63 -0.72 -4.50
CA LEU A 239 8.90 0.33 -5.20
C LEU A 239 8.62 -0.10 -6.63
N VAL A 240 7.39 0.11 -7.09
CA VAL A 240 6.95 -0.20 -8.44
C VAL A 240 6.55 1.09 -9.15
N ALA A 241 6.90 1.18 -10.42
CA ALA A 241 6.57 2.28 -11.30
C ALA A 241 6.16 1.80 -12.68
N THR A 242 5.67 2.72 -13.52
CA THR A 242 5.32 2.39 -14.92
C THR A 242 6.52 2.45 -15.87
N THR A 243 7.61 3.07 -15.46
CA THR A 243 8.82 3.28 -16.27
C THR A 243 10.08 3.14 -15.42
N ASP A 244 11.20 2.78 -16.05
CA ASP A 244 12.51 2.70 -15.38
C ASP A 244 12.97 4.08 -14.89
N ASP A 245 12.73 5.14 -15.66
CA ASP A 245 13.12 6.51 -15.30
C ASP A 245 12.54 6.96 -13.95
N GLN A 246 11.29 6.57 -13.64
CA GLN A 246 10.68 6.84 -12.34
C GLN A 246 11.40 6.13 -11.19
N LEU A 247 11.87 4.90 -11.41
CA LEU A 247 12.62 4.13 -10.41
C LEU A 247 14.04 4.67 -10.25
N VAL A 248 14.72 4.98 -11.37
CA VAL A 248 16.06 5.60 -11.37
C VAL A 248 16.05 6.91 -10.61
N ALA A 249 15.00 7.74 -10.76
CA ALA A 249 14.88 9.03 -10.08
C ALA A 249 14.85 8.93 -8.54
N VAL A 250 14.49 7.77 -7.98
CA VAL A 250 14.46 7.53 -6.53
C VAL A 250 15.51 6.51 -6.06
N GLN A 251 16.24 5.90 -6.99
CA GLN A 251 17.18 4.80 -6.73
C GLN A 251 18.29 5.18 -5.73
N SER A 252 18.83 6.39 -5.83
CA SER A 252 19.94 6.85 -4.98
C SER A 252 19.61 6.86 -3.48
N ARG A 253 18.33 6.82 -3.12
CA ARG A 253 17.88 6.70 -1.72
C ARG A 253 18.18 5.31 -1.13
N PHE A 254 18.19 4.29 -1.96
CA PHE A 254 18.30 2.88 -1.57
C PHE A 254 19.63 2.26 -1.96
N ALA A 255 20.36 2.89 -2.88
CA ALA A 255 21.68 2.44 -3.28
C ALA A 255 22.62 2.33 -2.08
N VAL A 256 23.18 1.14 -1.86
CA VAL A 256 24.23 0.94 -0.86
C VAL A 256 25.44 1.80 -1.24
N ALA A 257 25.91 2.64 -0.32
CA ALA A 257 27.12 3.41 -0.53
C ALA A 257 28.28 2.45 -0.85
N GLN A 258 28.79 2.49 -2.08
CA GLN A 258 30.00 1.76 -2.44
C GLN A 258 31.20 2.42 -1.73
N ASN A 259 31.42 2.09 -0.47
CA ASN A 259 32.65 2.44 0.22
C ASN A 259 33.80 1.57 -0.32
N GLY A 260 34.60 2.18 -1.21
CA GLY A 260 36.04 1.97 -1.31
C GLY A 260 36.53 0.71 -2.04
N LYS A 261 36.63 0.76 -3.37
CA LYS A 261 37.62 -0.05 -4.10
C LYS A 261 38.82 0.81 -4.52
N ALA A 262 39.85 0.72 -3.68
CA ALA A 262 41.28 0.86 -3.96
C ALA A 262 41.72 1.82 -5.08
N ALA A 263 42.04 3.05 -4.70
CA ALA A 263 43.04 3.86 -5.41
C ALA A 263 44.40 3.69 -4.71
N ASP A 264 44.95 2.48 -4.75
CA ASP A 264 46.37 2.25 -4.52
C ASP A 264 46.91 1.43 -5.69
N ALA A 265 47.31 2.15 -6.73
CA ALA A 265 48.15 1.62 -7.79
C ALA A 265 49.27 2.64 -8.06
N LYS A 266 50.40 2.44 -7.38
CA LYS A 266 51.73 2.80 -7.89
C LYS A 266 52.71 1.69 -7.58
N PRO A 267 53.43 1.23 -8.60
CA PRO A 267 54.89 1.16 -8.53
C PRO A 267 55.51 2.38 -9.21
#